data_AF-A0AAV5QES1-F1
#
_entry.id   AF-A0AAV5QES1-F1
#
_cell.length_a   1.000
_cell.length_b   1.000
_cell.length_c   1.000
_cell.angle_alpha   90.00
_cell.angle_beta   90.00
_cell.angle_gamma   90.00
#
_symmetry.space_group_name_H-M   'P 1'
#
loop_
_entity.id
_entity.type
_entity.pdbx_description
1 polymer ?
#
loop_
_entity_poly.entity_id
_entity_poly.type
_entity_poly.pdbx_seq_one_letter_code
_entity_poly.pdbx_strand_id
1 'polypeptide(L)'
;MKYTHQWIFVFLSSSALLATALPMEMDMDMGTNVIDDDSAAANTTLIPVPHKPHSHHGVPILETNLLPEERLYWESYNTTTFFNLENSNKPALRAHVSLLFMAIYFLYPICLVLNNVKSKWYLQVLTLNLSTVIGSLLSLGVFSNSVPDMYPNNAYTKMSYILFVASIVHYVSALMNFGFNYLSSESDNSTLAAQDNTKFIPLKNFGHSRGSTALSPSSTLYDFNSSSRNSIDFSHRFSASQADATNNHSVHFSDDPESVASEVNDQESHQLIDNPKGFSFPSVKSNTDSILHKILHNSRVQSGLVRSASVSSFIFNLMNYPLFGYLLIYAMTGITVGNMMGQGSKVFNLLAHFIKGGVFFLLGLVSLARYCGCWQSLGFAWNPIALDSSISKRSHPSWLIKFSPMQGLFTMEFMESFLIFFYGSTNVFLEHLANPGGEWAAKDLQHVSIAFMYIGGGLCGLLTEVGLSSWRLQKVKHQSTAESTVFGTPGFSPNPFPAFTIFWTGILMSQHAQASPVSTNIHVQWGYMLSYGAIIRCLTYLVCIFAPVQADAQPVSKEIIGLKIFSSLKPFTELLVSSALLAGGMIFMESTDQCVEALEWRGLTPMFTLNVSVGVVALIMGWEMVLLGWRSWLLKQGN
;
A
#
# COMPACT_ATOMS: atom_id res chain seq x y z
N MET A 1 -4.90 -43.62 13.26
CA MET A 1 -4.66 -43.05 11.91
C MET A 1 -5.96 -42.49 11.29
N LYS A 2 -6.59 -41.47 11.91
CA LYS A 2 -7.93 -40.97 11.49
C LYS A 2 -8.14 -39.44 11.58
N TYR A 3 -7.08 -38.63 11.71
CA TYR A 3 -7.18 -37.16 11.88
C TYR A 3 -6.19 -36.35 11.02
N THR A 4 -5.93 -36.78 9.78
CA THR A 4 -5.04 -36.07 8.84
C THR A 4 -5.72 -34.95 8.05
N HIS A 5 -7.05 -34.80 8.09
CA HIS A 5 -7.79 -33.85 7.25
C HIS A 5 -8.06 -32.46 7.86
N GLN A 6 -7.71 -32.20 9.13
CA GLN A 6 -7.97 -30.88 9.76
C GLN A 6 -6.83 -29.86 9.57
N TRP A 7 -5.65 -30.30 9.15
CA TRP A 7 -4.42 -29.49 9.21
C TRP A 7 -4.30 -28.42 8.11
N ILE A 8 -4.77 -28.71 6.90
CA ILE A 8 -4.52 -27.86 5.72
C ILE A 8 -5.33 -26.55 5.74
N PHE A 9 -6.48 -26.52 6.41
CA PHE A 9 -7.34 -25.31 6.50
C PHE A 9 -6.94 -24.31 7.59
N VAL A 10 -6.14 -24.74 8.58
CA VAL A 10 -5.63 -23.84 9.65
C VAL A 10 -4.25 -23.27 9.29
N PHE A 11 -3.56 -23.88 8.33
CA PHE A 11 -2.17 -23.58 7.94
C PHE A 11 -1.93 -22.20 7.29
N LEU A 12 -2.99 -21.42 7.04
CA LEU A 12 -2.91 -20.11 6.37
C LEU A 12 -3.58 -18.96 7.16
N SER A 13 -4.10 -19.22 8.36
CA SER A 13 -4.79 -18.21 9.20
C SER A 13 -4.19 -18.12 10.62
N SER A 14 -2.97 -17.59 10.68
CA SER A 14 -2.15 -17.40 11.90
C SER A 14 -1.67 -18.68 12.58
N SER A 15 -0.44 -19.03 12.26
CA SER A 15 0.21 -20.26 12.66
C SER A 15 0.74 -20.28 14.10
N ALA A 16 0.88 -19.12 14.76
CA ALA A 16 0.99 -19.03 16.23
C ALA A 16 -0.18 -19.71 16.96
N LEU A 17 -1.36 -19.79 16.34
CA LEU A 17 -2.58 -20.31 16.96
C LEU A 17 -2.93 -21.73 16.51
N LEU A 18 -2.04 -22.41 15.78
CA LEU A 18 -2.15 -23.86 15.64
C LEU A 18 -1.99 -24.56 16.99
N ALA A 19 -1.24 -23.99 17.93
CA ALA A 19 -1.08 -24.50 19.28
C ALA A 19 -2.44 -24.53 20.03
N THR A 20 -3.16 -23.41 20.05
CA THR A 20 -4.39 -23.25 20.87
C THR A 20 -5.54 -24.18 20.47
N ALA A 21 -5.57 -24.64 19.22
CA ALA A 21 -6.68 -25.40 18.65
C ALA A 21 -6.58 -26.94 18.74
N LEU A 22 -5.49 -27.52 19.27
CA LEU A 22 -5.30 -28.97 19.32
C LEU A 22 -5.92 -29.60 20.58
N PRO A 23 -6.90 -30.53 20.44
CA PRO A 23 -7.27 -31.43 21.52
C PRO A 23 -6.26 -32.59 21.60
N MET A 24 -5.82 -32.92 22.81
CA MET A 24 -5.11 -34.17 23.10
C MET A 24 -5.74 -34.80 24.34
N GLU A 25 -6.13 -36.07 24.25
CA GLU A 25 -6.48 -36.87 25.43
C GLU A 25 -5.19 -37.15 26.22
N MET A 26 -5.23 -36.95 27.54
CA MET A 26 -4.17 -37.38 28.46
C MET A 26 -4.53 -38.74 29.05
N ASP A 27 -3.76 -39.76 28.73
CA ASP A 27 -3.67 -40.95 29.59
C ASP A 27 -2.86 -40.57 30.84
N MET A 28 -3.48 -40.61 32.02
CA MET A 28 -2.79 -40.38 33.29
C MET A 28 -2.14 -41.68 33.77
N ASP A 29 -0.81 -41.77 33.66
CA ASP A 29 -0.03 -42.75 34.42
C ASP A 29 0.49 -42.12 35.71
N MET A 30 0.05 -42.65 36.86
CA MET A 30 0.29 -42.07 38.18
C MET A 30 1.59 -42.59 38.79
N GLY A 31 2.71 -41.97 38.40
CA GLY A 31 4.02 -42.18 39.02
C GLY A 31 4.06 -41.68 40.48
N THR A 32 4.22 -42.60 41.43
CA THR A 32 4.34 -42.32 42.88
C THR A 32 5.70 -41.75 43.30
N ASN A 33 5.74 -41.16 44.51
CA ASN A 33 6.90 -40.72 45.33
C ASN A 33 7.24 -39.21 45.18
N VAL A 34 7.62 -38.44 46.22
CA VAL A 34 7.88 -38.70 47.66
C VAL A 34 7.13 -37.64 48.50
N ILE A 35 6.72 -37.98 49.73
CA ILE A 35 6.25 -37.01 50.73
C ILE A 35 7.44 -36.63 51.61
N ASP A 36 7.83 -35.35 51.60
CA ASP A 36 8.53 -34.73 52.74
C ASP A 36 7.54 -33.82 53.46
N ASP A 37 7.33 -34.12 54.74
CA ASP A 37 6.36 -33.48 55.63
C ASP A 37 7.11 -32.47 56.51
N ASP A 38 6.89 -31.18 56.30
CA ASP A 38 7.37 -30.15 57.23
C ASP A 38 6.29 -29.08 57.47
N SER A 39 5.62 -29.23 58.62
CA SER A 39 4.43 -28.47 58.98
C SER A 39 4.76 -27.10 59.56
N ALA A 40 4.61 -26.03 58.77
CA ALA A 40 4.60 -24.66 59.28
C ALA A 40 3.36 -23.91 58.77
N ALA A 41 2.36 -23.76 59.64
CA ALA A 41 1.09 -23.12 59.29
C ALA A 41 1.26 -21.60 59.09
N ALA A 42 1.10 -21.16 57.84
CA ALA A 42 0.78 -19.77 57.51
C ALA A 42 -0.43 -19.75 56.56
N ASN A 43 -1.56 -19.20 57.02
CA ASN A 43 -2.71 -18.86 56.17
C ASN A 43 -2.41 -17.61 55.31
N THR A 44 -1.31 -17.65 54.57
CA THR A 44 -1.10 -16.78 53.42
C THR A 44 -1.93 -17.33 52.27
N THR A 45 -2.95 -16.59 51.83
CA THR A 45 -3.70 -16.90 50.61
C THR A 45 -2.71 -16.93 49.44
N LEU A 46 -2.39 -18.13 48.95
CA LEU A 46 -1.48 -18.31 47.81
C LEU A 46 -2.10 -17.66 46.58
N ILE A 47 -1.48 -16.57 46.11
CA ILE A 47 -1.89 -15.88 44.89
C ILE A 47 -1.30 -16.67 43.72
N PRO A 48 -2.11 -17.23 42.80
CA PRO A 48 -1.57 -17.96 41.66
C PRO A 48 -0.81 -17.02 40.72
N VAL A 49 0.41 -17.41 40.34
CA VAL A 49 1.31 -16.62 39.48
C VAL A 49 1.85 -17.54 38.39
N PRO A 50 1.82 -17.16 37.10
CA PRO A 50 2.26 -18.04 36.01
C PRO A 50 3.76 -18.37 36.03
N HIS A 51 4.61 -17.45 36.54
CA HIS A 51 6.06 -17.57 36.53
C HIS A 51 6.73 -17.02 37.79
N LYS A 52 7.67 -17.79 38.34
CA LYS A 52 8.75 -17.37 39.24
C LYS A 52 10.12 -17.78 38.65
N PRO A 53 11.26 -17.25 39.13
CA PRO A 53 12.55 -17.38 38.42
C PRO A 53 13.21 -18.78 38.50
N HIS A 54 12.69 -19.74 37.72
CA HIS A 54 13.29 -21.07 37.54
C HIS A 54 13.45 -21.44 36.05
N SER A 55 14.23 -22.48 35.74
CA SER A 55 14.70 -22.75 34.36
C SER A 55 14.67 -24.23 33.99
N HIS A 56 13.61 -24.64 33.29
CA HIS A 56 13.50 -25.94 32.63
C HIS A 56 12.90 -25.77 31.22
N HIS A 57 13.21 -26.69 30.29
CA HIS A 57 12.86 -26.58 28.86
C HIS A 57 12.45 -27.92 28.27
N GLY A 58 11.48 -27.91 27.34
CA GLY A 58 11.22 -29.03 26.42
C GLY A 58 10.18 -30.06 26.87
N VAL A 59 9.54 -29.87 28.02
CA VAL A 59 8.40 -30.67 28.52
C VAL A 59 7.23 -29.73 28.87
N PRO A 60 5.97 -30.21 28.89
CA PRO A 60 4.83 -29.46 29.40
C PRO A 60 5.09 -28.86 30.79
N ILE A 61 4.63 -27.63 31.02
CA ILE A 61 4.97 -26.87 32.24
C ILE A 61 4.61 -27.61 33.55
N LEU A 62 3.53 -28.41 33.58
CA LEU A 62 3.13 -29.22 34.73
C LEU A 62 4.09 -30.38 35.07
N GLU A 63 4.90 -30.83 34.12
CA GLU A 63 5.92 -31.87 34.31
C GLU A 63 7.23 -31.28 34.88
N THR A 64 7.29 -29.97 35.11
CA THR A 64 8.45 -29.29 35.70
C THR A 64 8.32 -29.11 37.22
N ASN A 65 9.44 -28.83 37.88
CA ASN A 65 9.49 -28.53 39.32
C ASN A 65 8.94 -27.12 39.59
N LEU A 66 7.61 -26.99 39.57
CA LEU A 66 6.88 -25.76 39.87
C LEU A 66 6.76 -25.49 41.37
N LEU A 67 6.82 -24.21 41.75
CA LEU A 67 6.42 -23.80 43.10
C LEU A 67 4.90 -23.94 43.30
N PRO A 68 4.40 -24.07 44.54
CA PRO A 68 2.98 -24.31 44.81
C PRO A 68 2.04 -23.30 44.15
N GLU A 69 2.42 -22.03 44.06
CA GLU A 69 1.58 -20.99 43.46
C GLU A 69 1.58 -21.01 41.93
N GLU A 70 2.67 -21.49 41.31
CA GLU A 70 2.73 -21.72 39.87
C GLU A 70 1.91 -22.94 39.50
N ARG A 71 2.05 -24.04 40.26
CA ARG A 71 1.24 -25.25 40.07
C ARG A 71 -0.26 -24.94 40.14
N LEU A 72 -0.70 -24.16 41.13
CA LEU A 72 -2.11 -23.71 41.23
C LEU A 72 -2.57 -22.89 40.01
N TYR A 73 -1.71 -22.06 39.41
CA TYR A 73 -2.03 -21.34 38.17
C TYR A 73 -2.20 -22.32 36.99
N TRP A 74 -1.23 -23.22 36.82
CA TRP A 74 -1.20 -24.13 35.68
C TRP A 74 -2.27 -25.23 35.76
N GLU A 75 -2.55 -25.80 36.92
CA GLU A 75 -3.67 -26.73 37.13
C GLU A 75 -5.05 -26.09 36.86
N SER A 76 -5.16 -24.77 36.99
CA SER A 76 -6.37 -24.00 36.67
C SER A 76 -6.36 -23.35 35.27
N TYR A 77 -5.35 -23.64 34.44
CA TYR A 77 -5.18 -23.01 33.13
C TYR A 77 -6.24 -23.47 32.11
N ASN A 78 -7.21 -22.58 31.85
CA ASN A 78 -8.32 -22.87 30.96
C ASN A 78 -7.93 -22.71 29.48
N THR A 79 -7.98 -23.81 28.72
CA THR A 79 -7.70 -23.84 27.28
C THR A 79 -8.94 -23.66 26.39
N THR A 80 -10.12 -23.38 26.96
CA THR A 80 -11.38 -23.24 26.21
C THR A 80 -11.39 -22.00 25.33
N THR A 81 -11.72 -22.19 24.06
CA THR A 81 -11.80 -21.17 23.01
C THR A 81 -13.07 -21.37 22.17
N PHE A 82 -13.43 -20.38 21.34
CA PHE A 82 -14.52 -20.55 20.36
C PHE A 82 -14.23 -21.66 19.33
N PHE A 83 -12.96 -22.06 19.15
CA PHE A 83 -12.56 -23.10 18.20
C PHE A 83 -12.72 -24.53 18.74
N ASN A 84 -12.50 -24.75 20.05
CA ASN A 84 -12.60 -26.08 20.66
C ASN A 84 -13.91 -26.34 21.41
N LEU A 85 -14.64 -25.31 21.84
CA LEU A 85 -15.93 -25.39 22.58
C LEU A 85 -16.87 -26.48 22.03
N GLU A 86 -17.25 -27.45 22.87
CA GLU A 86 -17.94 -28.67 22.46
C GLU A 86 -19.32 -28.42 21.83
N ASN A 87 -20.18 -27.70 22.56
CA ASN A 87 -21.57 -27.43 22.17
C ASN A 87 -21.67 -26.15 21.34
N SER A 88 -21.10 -26.16 20.13
CA SER A 88 -21.06 -24.99 19.24
C SER A 88 -21.27 -25.35 17.76
N ASN A 89 -21.77 -24.41 16.95
CA ASN A 89 -21.92 -24.60 15.50
C ASN A 89 -20.56 -24.46 14.77
N LYS A 90 -19.66 -25.42 15.00
CA LYS A 90 -18.32 -25.49 14.40
C LYS A 90 -18.33 -25.37 12.86
N PRO A 91 -19.30 -25.94 12.09
CA PRO A 91 -19.41 -25.70 10.66
C PRO A 91 -19.59 -24.22 10.28
N ALA A 92 -20.41 -23.46 11.01
CA ALA A 92 -20.61 -22.03 10.76
C ALA A 92 -19.34 -21.21 11.03
N LEU A 93 -18.62 -21.50 12.12
CA LEU A 93 -17.32 -20.86 12.39
C LEU A 93 -16.27 -21.18 11.30
N ARG A 94 -16.19 -22.45 10.87
CA ARG A 94 -15.27 -22.88 9.80
C ARG A 94 -15.62 -22.21 8.47
N ALA A 95 -16.90 -22.07 8.14
CA ALA A 95 -17.36 -21.35 6.95
C ALA A 95 -16.98 -19.86 7.02
N HIS A 96 -17.22 -19.21 8.16
CA HIS A 96 -16.82 -17.82 8.41
C HIS A 96 -15.31 -17.61 8.16
N VAL A 97 -14.46 -18.40 8.82
CA VAL A 97 -12.99 -18.31 8.69
C VAL A 97 -12.53 -18.60 7.26
N SER A 98 -13.06 -19.64 6.61
CA SER A 98 -12.66 -20.02 5.26
C SER A 98 -13.05 -18.97 4.20
N LEU A 99 -14.25 -18.40 4.32
CA LEU A 99 -14.72 -17.32 3.44
C LEU A 99 -13.95 -16.03 3.69
N LEU A 100 -13.67 -15.69 4.96
CA LEU A 100 -12.86 -14.51 5.30
C LEU A 100 -11.44 -14.65 4.74
N PHE A 101 -10.82 -15.82 4.91
CA PHE A 101 -9.51 -16.14 4.36
C PHE A 101 -9.48 -16.01 2.83
N MET A 102 -10.47 -16.58 2.13
CA MET A 102 -10.61 -16.45 0.67
C MET A 102 -10.76 -14.99 0.22
N ALA A 103 -11.57 -14.19 0.93
CA ALA A 103 -11.75 -12.78 0.64
C ALA A 103 -10.43 -11.98 0.80
N ILE A 104 -9.73 -12.18 1.91
CA ILE A 104 -8.55 -11.38 2.28
C ILE A 104 -7.32 -11.75 1.47
N TYR A 105 -7.02 -13.04 1.33
CA TYR A 105 -5.74 -13.45 0.74
C TYR A 105 -5.83 -13.65 -0.78
N PHE A 106 -7.01 -13.95 -1.33
CA PHE A 106 -7.16 -14.18 -2.78
C PHE A 106 -8.00 -13.10 -3.48
N LEU A 107 -9.28 -12.96 -3.12
CA LEU A 107 -10.21 -12.14 -3.91
C LEU A 107 -9.86 -10.65 -3.86
N TYR A 108 -9.64 -10.06 -2.68
CA TYR A 108 -9.38 -8.63 -2.56
C TYR A 108 -8.02 -8.20 -3.17
N PRO A 109 -6.90 -8.93 -2.98
CA PRO A 109 -5.65 -8.61 -3.65
C PRO A 109 -5.76 -8.71 -5.18
N ILE A 110 -6.51 -9.70 -5.70
CA ILE A 110 -6.84 -9.79 -7.13
C ILE A 110 -7.66 -8.56 -7.58
N CYS A 111 -8.66 -8.12 -6.80
CA CYS A 111 -9.39 -6.88 -7.06
C CYS A 111 -8.46 -5.65 -7.12
N LEU A 112 -7.50 -5.53 -6.19
CA LEU A 112 -6.54 -4.41 -6.18
C LEU A 112 -5.64 -4.42 -7.44
N VAL A 113 -5.17 -5.59 -7.88
CA VAL A 113 -4.42 -5.72 -9.14
C VAL A 113 -5.29 -5.34 -10.34
N LEU A 114 -6.52 -5.86 -10.42
CA LEU A 114 -7.45 -5.57 -11.52
C LEU A 114 -7.84 -4.09 -11.59
N ASN A 115 -8.04 -3.43 -10.45
CA ASN A 115 -8.27 -1.98 -10.37
C ASN A 115 -7.04 -1.20 -10.87
N ASN A 116 -5.84 -1.58 -10.43
CA ASN A 116 -4.60 -0.89 -10.79
C ASN A 116 -4.32 -0.92 -12.30
N VAL A 117 -4.66 -2.03 -12.97
CA VAL A 117 -4.54 -2.17 -14.44
C VAL A 117 -5.80 -1.72 -15.20
N LYS A 118 -6.81 -1.16 -14.51
CA LYS A 118 -8.11 -0.70 -15.05
C LYS A 118 -8.87 -1.78 -15.84
N SER A 119 -8.81 -3.03 -15.39
CA SER A 119 -9.45 -4.17 -16.06
C SER A 119 -10.97 -4.18 -15.89
N LYS A 120 -11.71 -4.51 -16.96
CA LYS A 120 -13.17 -4.71 -16.95
C LYS A 120 -13.63 -5.79 -15.95
N TRP A 121 -12.78 -6.77 -15.64
CA TRP A 121 -13.06 -7.86 -14.70
C TRP A 121 -13.12 -7.39 -13.24
N TYR A 122 -12.62 -6.19 -12.91
CA TYR A 122 -12.59 -5.66 -11.54
C TYR A 122 -13.95 -5.76 -10.83
N LEU A 123 -15.02 -5.27 -11.48
CA LEU A 123 -16.34 -5.21 -10.85
C LEU A 123 -16.87 -6.61 -10.53
N GLN A 124 -16.65 -7.60 -11.41
CA GLN A 124 -17.12 -8.97 -11.21
C GLN A 124 -16.41 -9.67 -10.04
N VAL A 125 -15.09 -9.51 -9.93
CA VAL A 125 -14.33 -10.05 -8.78
C VAL A 125 -14.69 -9.28 -7.50
N LEU A 126 -14.98 -7.98 -7.58
CA LEU A 126 -15.47 -7.20 -6.44
C LEU A 126 -16.85 -7.67 -5.96
N THR A 127 -17.79 -8.01 -6.87
CA THR A 127 -19.08 -8.62 -6.52
C THR A 127 -18.88 -9.97 -5.82
N LEU A 128 -17.97 -10.82 -6.33
CA LEU A 128 -17.64 -12.10 -5.71
C LEU A 128 -17.02 -11.91 -4.31
N ASN A 129 -16.12 -10.93 -4.16
CA ASN A 129 -15.55 -10.57 -2.86
C ASN A 129 -16.63 -10.09 -1.88
N LEU A 130 -17.51 -9.17 -2.28
CA LEU A 130 -18.60 -8.68 -1.43
C LEU A 130 -19.50 -9.83 -0.97
N SER A 131 -19.88 -10.73 -1.90
CA SER A 131 -20.70 -11.91 -1.60
C SER A 131 -19.99 -12.84 -0.60
N THR A 132 -18.68 -13.01 -0.75
CA THR A 132 -17.84 -13.82 0.14
C THR A 132 -17.75 -13.21 1.55
N VAL A 133 -17.54 -11.89 1.65
CA VAL A 133 -17.53 -11.15 2.94
C VAL A 133 -18.89 -11.20 3.62
N ILE A 134 -19.99 -10.97 2.90
CA ILE A 134 -21.35 -11.06 3.48
C ILE A 134 -21.64 -12.49 3.94
N GLY A 135 -21.32 -13.52 3.14
CA GLY A 135 -21.47 -14.92 3.53
C GLY A 135 -20.64 -15.30 4.76
N SER A 136 -19.42 -14.74 4.88
CA SER A 136 -18.58 -14.89 6.06
C SER A 136 -19.23 -14.26 7.30
N LEU A 137 -19.77 -13.04 7.20
CA LEU A 137 -20.43 -12.34 8.32
C LEU A 137 -21.76 -12.99 8.74
N LEU A 138 -22.55 -13.50 7.79
CA LEU A 138 -23.76 -14.28 8.08
C LEU A 138 -23.41 -15.59 8.81
N SER A 139 -22.33 -16.27 8.39
CA SER A 139 -21.84 -17.48 9.06
C SER A 139 -21.37 -17.19 10.50
N LEU A 140 -20.73 -16.03 10.73
CA LEU A 140 -20.38 -15.57 12.08
C LEU A 140 -21.62 -15.31 12.94
N GLY A 141 -22.67 -14.69 12.39
CA GLY A 141 -23.94 -14.49 13.10
C GLY A 141 -24.61 -15.80 13.51
N VAL A 142 -24.63 -16.79 12.62
CA VAL A 142 -25.14 -18.15 12.93
C VAL A 142 -24.32 -18.82 14.02
N PHE A 143 -22.98 -18.67 14.00
CA PHE A 143 -22.12 -19.18 15.06
C PHE A 143 -22.35 -18.46 16.40
N SER A 144 -22.40 -17.14 16.41
CA SER A 144 -22.57 -16.32 17.61
C SER A 144 -23.89 -16.59 18.33
N ASN A 145 -24.95 -16.95 17.60
CA ASN A 145 -26.24 -17.35 18.17
C ASN A 145 -26.26 -18.80 18.71
N SER A 146 -25.20 -19.57 18.49
CA SER A 146 -25.09 -20.99 18.90
C SER A 146 -24.24 -21.22 20.15
N VAL A 147 -23.64 -20.16 20.70
CA VAL A 147 -22.69 -20.22 21.82
C VAL A 147 -23.10 -19.24 22.93
N PRO A 148 -22.78 -19.51 24.21
CA PRO A 148 -22.94 -18.53 25.27
C PRO A 148 -22.00 -17.32 25.06
N ASP A 149 -22.35 -16.16 25.63
CA ASP A 149 -21.48 -14.97 25.57
C ASP A 149 -20.29 -15.12 26.51
N MET A 150 -19.25 -15.80 26.04
CA MET A 150 -18.00 -16.01 26.78
C MET A 150 -17.08 -14.78 26.73
N TYR A 151 -17.28 -13.85 25.79
CA TYR A 151 -16.43 -12.67 25.62
C TYR A 151 -17.30 -11.41 25.37
N PRO A 152 -17.96 -10.91 26.44
CA PRO A 152 -18.87 -9.79 26.34
C PRO A 152 -18.18 -8.53 25.85
N ASN A 153 -18.89 -7.75 25.02
CA ASN A 153 -18.48 -6.43 24.54
C ASN A 153 -17.15 -6.41 23.73
N ASN A 154 -16.71 -7.55 23.20
CA ASN A 154 -15.50 -7.66 22.39
C ASN A 154 -15.51 -6.73 21.15
N ALA A 155 -14.32 -6.37 20.66
CA ALA A 155 -14.18 -5.46 19.52
C ALA A 155 -14.65 -6.09 18.19
N TYR A 156 -14.56 -7.41 18.05
CA TYR A 156 -14.81 -8.12 16.80
C TYR A 156 -16.26 -7.99 16.31
N THR A 157 -17.23 -8.07 17.22
CA THR A 157 -18.65 -7.84 16.91
C THR A 157 -18.88 -6.44 16.33
N LYS A 158 -18.29 -5.40 16.94
CA LYS A 158 -18.41 -4.00 16.47
C LYS A 158 -17.73 -3.82 15.11
N MET A 159 -16.54 -4.39 14.94
CA MET A 159 -15.84 -4.37 13.66
C MET A 159 -16.60 -5.10 12.55
N SER A 160 -17.35 -6.16 12.88
CA SER A 160 -18.15 -6.90 11.90
C SER A 160 -19.27 -6.05 11.29
N TYR A 161 -19.94 -5.21 12.09
CA TYR A 161 -20.92 -4.24 11.59
C TYR A 161 -20.28 -3.15 10.73
N ILE A 162 -19.10 -2.64 11.13
CA ILE A 162 -18.34 -1.67 10.34
C ILE A 162 -17.93 -2.28 9.00
N LEU A 163 -17.42 -3.52 8.98
CA LEU A 163 -17.04 -4.23 7.77
C LEU A 163 -18.22 -4.42 6.82
N PHE A 164 -19.38 -4.80 7.34
CA PHE A 164 -20.62 -4.96 6.57
C PHE A 164 -21.00 -3.67 5.83
N VAL A 165 -21.14 -2.57 6.59
CA VAL A 165 -21.53 -1.26 6.01
C VAL A 165 -20.44 -0.75 5.06
N ALA A 166 -19.17 -0.82 5.45
CA ALA A 166 -18.06 -0.34 4.64
C ALA A 166 -17.93 -1.10 3.32
N SER A 167 -18.12 -2.42 3.32
CA SER A 167 -18.07 -3.23 2.10
C SER A 167 -19.20 -2.87 1.12
N ILE A 168 -20.41 -2.61 1.63
CA ILE A 168 -21.55 -2.17 0.81
C ILE A 168 -21.31 -0.76 0.25
N VAL A 169 -20.88 0.20 1.06
CA VAL A 169 -20.59 1.57 0.61
C VAL A 169 -19.44 1.59 -0.41
N HIS A 170 -18.40 0.79 -0.20
CA HIS A 170 -17.32 0.62 -1.17
C HIS A 170 -17.83 0.02 -2.50
N TYR A 171 -18.64 -1.03 -2.46
CA TYR A 171 -19.20 -1.64 -3.67
C TYR A 171 -20.12 -0.70 -4.46
N VAL A 172 -21.02 0.02 -3.77
CA VAL A 172 -21.93 0.98 -4.41
C VAL A 172 -21.15 2.15 -5.01
N SER A 173 -20.15 2.68 -4.31
CA SER A 173 -19.28 3.75 -4.85
C SER A 173 -18.42 3.25 -6.02
N ALA A 174 -17.96 2.00 -6.02
CA ALA A 174 -17.28 1.38 -7.15
C ALA A 174 -18.19 1.25 -8.39
N LEU A 175 -19.42 0.77 -8.20
CA LEU A 175 -20.41 0.62 -9.27
C LEU A 175 -20.78 1.98 -9.91
N MET A 176 -21.00 3.01 -9.08
CA MET A 176 -21.26 4.38 -9.55
C MET A 176 -20.07 4.97 -10.31
N ASN A 177 -18.85 4.83 -9.78
CA ASN A 177 -17.63 5.34 -10.42
C ASN A 177 -17.39 4.64 -11.77
N PHE A 178 -17.53 3.31 -11.83
CA PHE A 178 -17.36 2.57 -13.09
C PHE A 178 -18.44 2.92 -14.12
N GLY A 179 -19.71 3.04 -13.70
CA GLY A 179 -20.81 3.45 -14.57
C GLY A 179 -20.65 4.88 -15.11
N PHE A 180 -20.14 5.81 -14.30
CA PHE A 180 -19.84 7.17 -14.74
C PHE A 180 -18.71 7.18 -15.79
N ASN A 181 -17.59 6.50 -15.51
CA ASN A 181 -16.47 6.42 -16.44
C ASN A 181 -16.85 5.77 -17.79
N TYR A 182 -17.77 4.78 -17.76
CA TYR A 182 -18.34 4.21 -18.98
C TYR A 182 -19.11 5.25 -19.80
N LEU A 183 -20.06 5.97 -19.17
CA LEU A 183 -20.86 7.01 -19.83
C LEU A 183 -20.00 8.15 -20.40
N SER A 184 -19.00 8.63 -19.64
CA SER A 184 -18.08 9.67 -20.11
C SER A 184 -17.22 9.19 -21.27
N SER A 185 -16.75 7.94 -21.25
CA SER A 185 -16.00 7.40 -22.39
C SER A 185 -16.88 7.26 -23.65
N GLU A 186 -18.19 7.07 -23.50
CA GLU A 186 -19.14 7.03 -24.63
C GLU A 186 -19.47 8.43 -25.17
N SER A 187 -19.60 9.45 -24.30
CA SER A 187 -19.73 10.86 -24.75
C SER A 187 -18.48 11.34 -25.47
N ASP A 188 -17.29 10.99 -24.99
CA ASP A 188 -16.03 11.38 -25.63
C ASP A 188 -15.84 10.68 -26.99
N ASN A 189 -16.16 9.37 -27.08
CA ASN A 189 -16.12 8.65 -28.34
C ASN A 189 -17.17 9.15 -29.35
N SER A 190 -18.37 9.54 -28.91
CA SER A 190 -19.42 10.07 -29.80
C SER A 190 -19.13 11.49 -30.29
N THR A 191 -18.53 12.34 -29.45
CA THR A 191 -18.07 13.67 -29.89
C THR A 191 -16.88 13.59 -30.84
N LEU A 192 -15.91 12.70 -30.59
CA LEU A 192 -14.83 12.40 -31.54
C LEU A 192 -15.38 11.85 -32.87
N ALA A 193 -16.35 10.93 -32.83
CA ALA A 193 -17.00 10.40 -34.04
C ALA A 193 -17.82 11.45 -34.81
N ALA A 194 -18.44 12.42 -34.13
CA ALA A 194 -19.10 13.56 -34.76
C ALA A 194 -18.08 14.53 -35.39
N GLN A 195 -16.90 14.66 -34.78
CA GLN A 195 -15.81 15.51 -35.28
C GLN A 195 -15.09 14.91 -36.49
N ASP A 196 -14.91 13.58 -36.55
CA ASP A 196 -14.41 12.88 -37.76
C ASP A 196 -15.44 12.94 -38.91
N ASN A 197 -16.74 12.75 -38.62
CA ASN A 197 -17.79 12.82 -39.64
C ASN A 197 -18.02 14.24 -40.20
N THR A 198 -17.51 15.29 -39.57
CA THR A 198 -17.58 16.67 -40.08
C THR A 198 -16.37 17.07 -40.93
N LYS A 199 -15.44 16.14 -41.21
CA LYS A 199 -14.25 16.42 -42.05
C LYS A 199 -13.97 15.41 -43.17
N PHE A 200 -15.01 14.74 -43.68
CA PHE A 200 -14.94 14.00 -44.95
C PHE A 200 -15.87 14.59 -46.01
N ILE A 201 -15.35 15.49 -46.84
CA ILE A 201 -16.00 15.90 -48.10
C ILE A 201 -15.57 14.88 -49.16
N PRO A 202 -16.48 14.06 -49.72
CA PRO A 202 -16.11 13.08 -50.72
C PRO A 202 -15.67 13.76 -52.02
N LEU A 203 -14.45 13.49 -52.47
CA LEU A 203 -13.87 13.94 -53.74
C LEU A 203 -14.51 13.26 -54.98
N LYS A 204 -15.83 13.06 -54.97
CA LYS A 204 -16.62 12.49 -56.08
C LYS A 204 -17.69 13.44 -56.64
N ASN A 205 -17.93 14.60 -56.01
CA ASN A 205 -18.92 15.58 -56.48
C ASN A 205 -18.32 16.77 -57.26
N PHE A 206 -17.01 16.78 -57.54
CA PHE A 206 -16.41 17.69 -58.53
C PHE A 206 -16.34 17.01 -59.89
N GLY A 207 -17.51 16.86 -60.52
CA GLY A 207 -17.69 16.23 -61.83
C GLY A 207 -18.69 16.99 -62.70
N HIS A 208 -18.16 17.83 -63.58
CA HIS A 208 -18.86 18.46 -64.73
C HIS A 208 -19.92 19.53 -64.43
N SER A 209 -19.45 20.77 -64.26
CA SER A 209 -20.09 21.94 -64.88
C SER A 209 -19.05 22.76 -65.63
N ARG A 210 -19.27 22.93 -66.94
CA ARG A 210 -18.40 23.63 -67.89
C ARG A 210 -18.81 25.11 -67.88
N GLY A 211 -17.90 26.05 -67.61
CA GLY A 211 -18.18 27.48 -67.83
C GLY A 211 -17.43 28.48 -66.95
N SER A 212 -16.56 29.26 -67.61
CA SER A 212 -16.20 30.65 -67.27
C SER A 212 -15.42 30.97 -65.98
N THR A 213 -14.12 31.21 -66.19
CA THR A 213 -13.34 32.37 -65.68
C THR A 213 -13.39 32.74 -64.19
N ALA A 214 -12.31 32.43 -63.47
CA ALA A 214 -11.52 33.41 -62.71
C ALA A 214 -10.12 32.86 -62.41
N LEU A 215 -9.09 33.72 -62.39
CA LEU A 215 -7.70 33.33 -62.18
C LEU A 215 -7.40 33.08 -60.71
N SER A 216 -6.65 32.01 -60.41
CA SER A 216 -5.95 31.82 -59.14
C SER A 216 -4.45 31.91 -59.36
N PRO A 217 -3.71 32.81 -58.69
CA PRO A 217 -2.26 32.79 -58.68
C PRO A 217 -1.75 31.84 -57.60
N SER A 218 -1.27 30.68 -58.03
CA SER A 218 -0.22 29.91 -57.35
C SER A 218 0.87 29.65 -58.41
N SER A 219 2.15 29.47 -58.09
CA SER A 219 2.75 29.01 -56.84
C SER A 219 4.18 29.55 -56.69
N THR A 220 4.79 29.27 -55.53
CA THR A 220 6.19 29.55 -55.21
C THR A 220 7.16 28.54 -55.82
N LEU A 221 8.43 28.96 -55.80
CA LEU A 221 9.65 28.17 -55.61
C LEU A 221 10.40 27.63 -56.83
N TYR A 222 11.72 27.75 -56.71
CA TYR A 222 12.75 27.24 -57.60
C TYR A 222 12.88 25.73 -57.47
N ASP A 223 13.22 25.07 -58.58
CA ASP A 223 14.11 23.91 -58.52
C ASP A 223 15.10 23.94 -59.70
N PHE A 224 16.36 23.66 -59.41
CA PHE A 224 17.49 23.79 -60.34
C PHE A 224 18.07 22.40 -60.55
N ASN A 225 18.02 21.85 -61.77
CA ASN A 225 18.87 20.70 -62.08
C ASN A 225 19.46 20.77 -63.49
N SER A 226 20.76 20.56 -63.55
CA SER A 226 21.60 20.74 -64.73
C SER A 226 21.96 19.40 -65.37
N SER A 227 21.71 19.20 -66.66
CA SER A 227 22.66 18.45 -67.52
C SER A 227 22.46 18.65 -69.03
N SER A 228 23.51 19.21 -69.65
CA SER A 228 24.09 18.74 -70.91
C SER A 228 23.32 18.77 -72.25
N ARG A 229 23.78 19.71 -73.09
CA ARG A 229 24.24 19.57 -74.49
C ARG A 229 23.31 19.94 -75.66
N ASN A 230 23.93 20.77 -76.52
CA ASN A 230 23.66 21.04 -77.94
C ASN A 230 22.38 21.84 -78.27
N SER A 231 22.36 22.81 -79.21
CA SER A 231 23.44 23.51 -79.95
C SER A 231 22.84 24.60 -80.87
N ILE A 232 23.63 25.63 -81.21
CA ILE A 232 23.50 26.54 -82.39
C ILE A 232 22.51 27.73 -82.31
N ASP A 233 23.07 28.94 -82.55
CA ASP A 233 22.52 30.23 -83.06
C ASP A 233 21.21 30.83 -82.50
N PHE A 234 20.97 32.15 -82.50
CA PHE A 234 21.52 33.24 -83.33
C PHE A 234 21.65 34.58 -82.55
N SER A 235 22.38 35.54 -83.15
CA SER A 235 22.82 36.82 -82.57
C SER A 235 21.77 37.94 -82.40
N HIS A 236 22.04 38.87 -81.47
CA HIS A 236 21.94 40.37 -81.52
C HIS A 236 21.69 40.92 -80.09
N ARG A 237 22.18 42.06 -79.56
CA ARG A 237 23.29 43.02 -79.76
C ARG A 237 22.96 44.25 -78.86
N PHE A 238 23.86 44.72 -77.98
CA PHE A 238 23.88 46.08 -77.33
C PHE A 238 22.68 46.48 -76.41
N SER A 239 22.76 47.36 -75.39
CA SER A 239 23.89 48.04 -74.71
C SER A 239 23.52 48.50 -73.28
N ALA A 240 24.54 48.52 -72.42
CA ALA A 240 24.88 49.41 -71.29
C ALA A 240 24.06 50.69 -70.96
N SER A 241 23.70 50.86 -69.66
CA SER A 241 23.84 52.04 -68.76
C SER A 241 23.00 51.79 -67.49
N GLN A 242 23.49 51.74 -66.25
CA GLN A 242 24.15 52.76 -65.40
C GLN A 242 23.18 53.80 -64.78
N ALA A 243 23.41 54.05 -63.47
CA ALA A 243 23.03 55.23 -62.65
C ALA A 243 21.77 55.21 -61.75
N ASP A 244 22.01 55.71 -60.53
CA ASP A 244 21.18 56.44 -59.54
C ASP A 244 19.88 55.84 -58.99
N ALA A 245 19.56 55.83 -57.68
CA ALA A 245 19.91 56.60 -56.46
C ALA A 245 18.80 57.55 -55.97
N THR A 246 18.54 57.49 -54.66
CA THR A 246 17.75 58.43 -53.82
C THR A 246 16.28 58.67 -54.17
N ASN A 247 15.37 58.38 -53.24
CA ASN A 247 14.87 59.43 -52.32
C ASN A 247 14.00 58.92 -51.17
N ASN A 248 13.94 59.74 -50.11
CA ASN A 248 13.14 59.53 -48.89
C ASN A 248 11.65 59.79 -49.13
N HIS A 249 10.77 59.27 -48.26
CA HIS A 249 9.86 60.13 -47.48
C HIS A 249 9.24 59.38 -46.30
N SER A 250 9.24 60.03 -45.14
CA SER A 250 8.57 59.62 -43.90
C SER A 250 7.48 60.62 -43.55
N VAL A 251 6.29 60.15 -43.12
CA VAL A 251 5.33 60.97 -42.36
C VAL A 251 4.70 60.11 -41.26
N HIS A 252 4.64 60.67 -40.06
CA HIS A 252 4.05 60.13 -38.85
C HIS A 252 3.00 61.16 -38.40
N PHE A 253 1.82 60.72 -37.97
CA PHE A 253 0.87 61.58 -37.25
C PHE A 253 0.06 60.74 -36.27
N SER A 254 -0.16 61.31 -35.08
CA SER A 254 -0.95 60.77 -33.98
C SER A 254 -2.20 61.65 -33.76
N ASP A 255 -3.17 61.14 -33.01
CA ASP A 255 -3.82 61.81 -31.85
C ASP A 255 -5.26 61.31 -31.64
N ASP A 256 -5.56 60.80 -30.44
CA ASP A 256 -6.91 60.69 -29.87
C ASP A 256 -7.32 62.05 -29.26
N PRO A 257 -8.63 62.34 -29.02
CA PRO A 257 -9.13 62.12 -27.65
C PRO A 257 -10.66 61.86 -27.44
N GLU A 258 -10.94 61.31 -26.25
CA GLU A 258 -12.08 61.56 -25.33
C GLU A 258 -13.50 60.97 -25.49
N SER A 259 -14.08 60.77 -24.29
CA SER A 259 -15.34 60.07 -23.90
C SER A 259 -16.64 60.90 -24.09
N VAL A 260 -17.86 60.36 -23.91
CA VAL A 260 -18.58 60.17 -22.62
C VAL A 260 -19.74 59.15 -22.76
N ALA A 261 -20.17 58.56 -21.62
CA ALA A 261 -21.27 57.58 -21.38
C ALA A 261 -22.67 57.96 -21.93
N SER A 262 -23.72 57.12 -22.00
CA SER A 262 -24.06 55.85 -21.31
C SER A 262 -24.91 54.89 -22.23
N GLU A 263 -25.62 53.80 -21.84
CA GLU A 263 -25.93 53.18 -20.53
C GLU A 263 -26.24 51.65 -20.59
N VAL A 264 -26.37 51.07 -19.38
CA VAL A 264 -26.74 49.72 -18.89
C VAL A 264 -27.88 48.95 -19.59
N ASN A 265 -27.67 47.66 -19.89
CA ASN A 265 -28.40 46.56 -19.23
C ASN A 265 -27.68 45.19 -19.33
N ASP A 266 -27.69 44.43 -18.24
CA ASP A 266 -27.01 43.13 -18.07
C ASP A 266 -27.83 41.94 -18.63
N GLN A 267 -27.14 40.85 -19.03
CA GLN A 267 -27.44 39.52 -18.47
C GLN A 267 -26.38 38.43 -18.79
N GLU A 268 -25.91 37.81 -17.71
CA GLU A 268 -25.37 36.45 -17.53
C GLU A 268 -24.12 35.96 -18.30
N SER A 269 -23.02 35.92 -17.54
CA SER A 269 -21.81 35.17 -17.84
C SER A 269 -21.96 33.68 -17.51
N HIS A 270 -21.88 32.81 -18.52
CA HIS A 270 -21.63 31.38 -18.27
C HIS A 270 -20.13 31.12 -18.09
N GLN A 271 -19.71 31.01 -16.83
CA GLN A 271 -18.38 30.56 -16.46
C GLN A 271 -18.17 29.11 -16.94
N LEU A 272 -17.20 28.92 -17.85
CA LEU A 272 -16.73 27.59 -18.21
C LEU A 272 -15.89 27.02 -17.06
N ILE A 273 -16.49 26.13 -16.27
CA ILE A 273 -15.79 25.35 -15.25
C ILE A 273 -14.94 24.29 -15.97
N ASP A 274 -13.63 24.52 -16.01
CA ASP A 274 -12.65 23.58 -16.55
C ASP A 274 -12.60 22.32 -15.65
N ASN A 275 -13.29 21.26 -16.06
CA ASN A 275 -13.21 19.96 -15.39
C ASN A 275 -11.84 19.31 -15.63
N PRO A 276 -11.27 18.58 -14.63
CA PRO A 276 -9.99 17.93 -14.80
C PRO A 276 -10.05 16.85 -15.89
N LYS A 277 -9.17 16.95 -16.88
CA LYS A 277 -9.15 16.06 -18.07
C LYS A 277 -8.98 14.60 -17.67
N GLY A 278 -10.04 13.82 -17.91
CA GLY A 278 -10.04 12.37 -17.74
C GLY A 278 -9.08 11.67 -18.70
N PHE A 279 -8.50 10.57 -18.24
CA PHE A 279 -7.63 9.71 -19.04
C PHE A 279 -8.46 8.94 -20.07
N SER A 280 -8.08 8.97 -21.36
CA SER A 280 -8.74 8.17 -22.39
C SER A 280 -8.42 6.67 -22.22
N PHE A 281 -9.43 5.82 -22.52
CA PHE A 281 -9.34 4.37 -22.43
C PHE A 281 -9.20 3.73 -23.83
N PRO A 282 -8.45 2.61 -23.97
CA PRO A 282 -8.47 1.83 -25.21
C PRO A 282 -9.86 1.20 -25.46
N SER A 283 -10.48 1.55 -26.58
CA SER A 283 -11.82 1.08 -26.94
C SER A 283 -11.82 -0.37 -27.45
N VAL A 284 -11.91 -1.33 -26.54
CA VAL A 284 -12.16 -2.74 -26.87
C VAL A 284 -13.67 -2.97 -26.97
N LYS A 285 -14.18 -3.04 -28.20
CA LYS A 285 -15.57 -3.41 -28.52
C LYS A 285 -15.88 -4.80 -27.94
N SER A 286 -16.93 -4.90 -27.13
CA SER A 286 -17.44 -6.16 -26.57
C SER A 286 -18.94 -6.24 -26.81
N ASN A 287 -19.45 -7.41 -27.21
CA ASN A 287 -20.85 -7.59 -27.61
C ASN A 287 -21.79 -7.89 -26.42
N THR A 288 -21.40 -7.47 -25.21
CA THR A 288 -21.96 -7.94 -23.93
C THR A 288 -23.06 -7.05 -23.33
N ASP A 289 -23.30 -5.87 -23.90
CA ASP A 289 -23.74 -4.74 -23.07
C ASP A 289 -25.26 -4.46 -23.11
N SER A 290 -26.08 -5.33 -23.72
CA SER A 290 -27.50 -5.02 -24.01
C SER A 290 -28.39 -4.75 -22.78
N ILE A 291 -28.01 -5.22 -21.59
CA ILE A 291 -28.73 -4.96 -20.33
C ILE A 291 -28.12 -3.77 -19.58
N LEU A 292 -26.78 -3.72 -19.48
CA LEU A 292 -26.07 -2.61 -18.82
C LEU A 292 -26.37 -1.27 -19.53
N HIS A 293 -26.32 -1.26 -20.86
CA HIS A 293 -26.69 -0.14 -21.72
C HIS A 293 -28.13 0.32 -21.51
N LYS A 294 -29.10 -0.61 -21.36
CA LYS A 294 -30.51 -0.26 -21.07
C LYS A 294 -30.69 0.41 -19.71
N ILE A 295 -29.92 0.00 -18.71
CA ILE A 295 -29.98 0.59 -17.35
C ILE A 295 -29.27 1.95 -17.32
N LEU A 296 -28.09 2.04 -17.94
CA LEU A 296 -27.27 3.26 -17.99
C LEU A 296 -27.87 4.37 -18.88
N HIS A 297 -28.71 4.05 -19.87
CA HIS A 297 -29.43 5.05 -20.68
C HIS A 297 -30.73 5.58 -20.04
N ASN A 298 -31.11 5.14 -18.84
CA ASN A 298 -32.24 5.74 -18.14
C ASN A 298 -31.86 7.15 -17.66
N SER A 299 -32.58 8.18 -18.12
CA SER A 299 -32.28 9.59 -17.83
C SER A 299 -32.22 9.94 -16.33
N ARG A 300 -32.98 9.22 -15.48
CA ARG A 300 -32.90 9.36 -14.02
C ARG A 300 -31.60 8.80 -13.45
N VAL A 301 -31.11 7.69 -14.00
CA VAL A 301 -29.84 7.06 -13.59
C VAL A 301 -28.67 7.93 -14.03
N GLN A 302 -28.66 8.43 -15.26
CA GLN A 302 -27.63 9.36 -15.75
C GLN A 302 -27.57 10.65 -14.92
N SER A 303 -28.72 11.27 -14.63
CA SER A 303 -28.80 12.47 -13.80
C SER A 303 -28.26 12.23 -12.38
N GLY A 304 -28.51 11.05 -11.81
CA GLY A 304 -27.97 10.64 -10.51
C GLY A 304 -26.46 10.39 -10.54
N LEU A 305 -25.97 9.67 -11.56
CA LEU A 305 -24.54 9.37 -11.73
C LEU A 305 -23.71 10.64 -11.89
N VAL A 306 -24.09 11.54 -12.79
CA VAL A 306 -23.32 12.78 -13.05
C VAL A 306 -23.25 13.67 -11.80
N ARG A 307 -24.36 13.80 -11.05
CA ARG A 307 -24.38 14.57 -9.78
C ARG A 307 -23.57 13.94 -8.66
N SER A 308 -23.44 12.62 -8.64
CA SER A 308 -22.75 11.88 -7.57
C SER A 308 -21.31 11.47 -7.92
N ALA A 309 -20.88 11.60 -9.19
CA ALA A 309 -19.61 11.10 -9.71
C ALA A 309 -18.38 11.54 -8.89
N SER A 310 -18.29 12.83 -8.55
CA SER A 310 -17.18 13.36 -7.75
C SER A 310 -17.13 12.72 -6.35
N VAL A 311 -18.28 12.64 -5.67
CA VAL A 311 -18.42 12.04 -4.33
C VAL A 311 -18.17 10.52 -4.37
N SER A 312 -18.71 9.83 -5.38
CA SER A 312 -18.51 8.40 -5.60
C SER A 312 -17.05 8.06 -5.88
N SER A 313 -16.35 8.83 -6.72
CA SER A 313 -14.94 8.66 -7.00
C SER A 313 -14.07 8.96 -5.77
N PHE A 314 -14.41 10.00 -4.99
CA PHE A 314 -13.73 10.28 -3.73
C PHE A 314 -13.88 9.14 -2.72
N ILE A 315 -15.11 8.67 -2.45
CA ILE A 315 -15.38 7.56 -1.53
C ILE A 315 -14.71 6.27 -2.03
N PHE A 316 -14.78 5.99 -3.33
CA PHE A 316 -14.14 4.83 -3.94
C PHE A 316 -12.63 4.80 -3.67
N ASN A 317 -11.93 5.91 -3.96
CA ASN A 317 -10.49 6.02 -3.75
C ASN A 317 -10.12 5.99 -2.26
N LEU A 318 -10.94 6.61 -1.40
CA LEU A 318 -10.77 6.61 0.05
C LEU A 318 -10.97 5.21 0.67
N MET A 319 -11.78 4.34 0.07
CA MET A 319 -12.09 3.02 0.64
C MET A 319 -11.30 1.87 0.00
N ASN A 320 -11.01 1.91 -1.31
CA ASN A 320 -10.49 0.76 -2.05
C ASN A 320 -9.19 0.18 -1.44
N TYR A 321 -8.21 1.02 -1.08
CA TYR A 321 -6.98 0.54 -0.44
C TYR A 321 -7.12 0.39 1.09
N PRO A 322 -7.67 1.37 1.85
CA PRO A 322 -7.78 1.24 3.30
C PRO A 322 -8.67 0.09 3.79
N LEU A 323 -9.67 -0.34 3.01
CA LEU A 323 -10.50 -1.50 3.34
C LEU A 323 -9.70 -2.82 3.33
N PHE A 324 -8.62 -2.91 2.55
CA PHE A 324 -7.70 -4.05 2.63
C PHE A 324 -6.94 -4.07 3.96
N GLY A 325 -6.41 -2.91 4.38
CA GLY A 325 -5.77 -2.77 5.70
C GLY A 325 -6.74 -3.08 6.84
N TYR A 326 -7.98 -2.61 6.73
CA TYR A 326 -9.04 -2.91 7.68
C TYR A 326 -9.33 -4.42 7.75
N LEU A 327 -9.40 -5.10 6.61
CA LEU A 327 -9.59 -6.55 6.51
C LEU A 327 -8.45 -7.33 7.18
N LEU A 328 -7.19 -6.93 6.97
CA LEU A 328 -6.03 -7.55 7.65
C LEU A 328 -6.11 -7.40 9.18
N ILE A 329 -6.46 -6.21 9.67
CA ILE A 329 -6.66 -5.97 11.11
C ILE A 329 -7.85 -6.79 11.63
N TYR A 330 -8.95 -6.84 10.87
CA TYR A 330 -10.15 -7.62 11.22
C TYR A 330 -9.83 -9.13 11.35
N ALA A 331 -9.03 -9.71 10.45
CA ALA A 331 -8.60 -11.10 10.58
C ALA A 331 -7.84 -11.33 11.90
N MET A 332 -6.89 -10.45 12.23
CA MET A 332 -6.12 -10.57 13.47
C MET A 332 -6.99 -10.41 14.72
N THR A 333 -7.93 -9.46 14.74
CA THR A 333 -8.91 -9.32 15.84
C THR A 333 -9.84 -10.54 15.95
N GLY A 334 -10.25 -11.14 14.83
CA GLY A 334 -11.09 -12.34 14.85
C GLY A 334 -10.37 -13.56 15.40
N ILE A 335 -9.08 -13.67 15.12
CA ILE A 335 -8.21 -14.75 15.58
C ILE A 335 -7.92 -14.62 17.09
N THR A 336 -7.66 -13.40 17.59
CA THR A 336 -7.46 -13.15 19.03
C THR A 336 -8.75 -13.34 19.83
N VAL A 337 -9.88 -12.77 19.38
CA VAL A 337 -11.19 -12.95 20.03
C VAL A 337 -11.64 -14.41 19.98
N GLY A 338 -11.45 -15.09 18.84
CA GLY A 338 -11.75 -16.52 18.70
C GLY A 338 -10.97 -17.41 19.68
N ASN A 339 -9.78 -16.99 20.10
CA ASN A 339 -8.94 -17.66 21.09
C ASN A 339 -8.98 -17.03 22.48
N MET A 340 -10.00 -16.20 22.78
CA MET A 340 -10.23 -15.62 24.11
C MET A 340 -9.06 -14.75 24.62
N MET A 341 -8.27 -14.21 23.71
CA MET A 341 -7.14 -13.33 24.03
C MET A 341 -7.61 -11.90 24.28
N GLY A 342 -6.88 -11.16 25.12
CA GLY A 342 -7.15 -9.74 25.38
C GLY A 342 -8.28 -9.48 26.38
N GLN A 343 -8.58 -10.42 27.27
CA GLN A 343 -9.54 -10.21 28.36
C GLN A 343 -8.90 -9.46 29.54
N GLY A 344 -9.66 -8.56 30.16
CA GLY A 344 -9.20 -7.75 31.29
C GLY A 344 -7.94 -6.94 30.96
N SER A 345 -6.98 -6.92 31.88
CA SER A 345 -5.70 -6.22 31.70
C SER A 345 -4.79 -6.83 30.63
N LYS A 346 -4.97 -8.10 30.24
CA LYS A 346 -4.17 -8.76 29.19
C LYS A 346 -4.34 -8.08 27.81
N VAL A 347 -5.38 -7.25 27.63
CA VAL A 347 -5.60 -6.46 26.40
C VAL A 347 -4.44 -5.51 26.07
N PHE A 348 -3.77 -4.92 27.06
CA PHE A 348 -2.68 -3.97 26.82
C PHE A 348 -1.43 -4.67 26.31
N ASN A 349 -1.09 -5.84 26.86
CA ASN A 349 -0.02 -6.69 26.32
C ASN A 349 -0.33 -7.11 24.88
N LEU A 350 -1.55 -7.60 24.63
CA LEU A 350 -2.00 -8.03 23.31
C LEU A 350 -1.87 -6.90 22.26
N LEU A 351 -2.41 -5.72 22.56
CA LEU A 351 -2.39 -4.57 21.65
C LEU A 351 -0.97 -4.06 21.42
N ALA A 352 -0.11 -4.03 22.44
CA ALA A 352 1.27 -3.59 22.29
C ALA A 352 2.02 -4.46 21.26
N HIS A 353 1.92 -5.78 21.37
CA HIS A 353 2.54 -6.73 20.46
C HIS A 353 1.92 -6.70 19.05
N PHE A 354 0.59 -6.76 18.95
CA PHE A 354 -0.10 -6.79 17.65
C PHE A 354 0.09 -5.49 16.86
N ILE A 355 0.07 -4.32 17.50
CA ILE A 355 0.27 -3.04 16.82
C ILE A 355 1.75 -2.86 16.47
N LYS A 356 2.68 -3.04 17.43
CA LYS A 356 4.12 -2.82 17.18
C LYS A 356 4.68 -3.83 16.16
N GLY A 357 4.38 -5.12 16.31
CA GLY A 357 4.76 -6.17 15.36
C GLY A 357 4.06 -6.02 13.99
N GLY A 358 2.78 -5.66 14.00
CA GLY A 358 2.00 -5.41 12.78
C GLY A 358 2.56 -4.27 11.91
N VAL A 359 3.11 -3.22 12.52
CA VAL A 359 3.80 -2.13 11.78
C VAL A 359 5.04 -2.65 11.06
N PHE A 360 5.88 -3.47 11.70
CA PHE A 360 7.05 -4.07 11.03
C PHE A 360 6.65 -5.06 9.93
N PHE A 361 5.60 -5.85 10.17
CA PHE A 361 5.05 -6.77 9.17
C PHE A 361 4.53 -6.02 7.93
N LEU A 362 3.75 -4.95 8.12
CA LEU A 362 3.28 -4.09 7.02
C LEU A 362 4.42 -3.38 6.29
N LEU A 363 5.47 -2.93 7.01
CA LEU A 363 6.67 -2.36 6.40
C LEU A 363 7.41 -3.39 5.53
N GLY A 364 7.43 -4.66 5.95
CA GLY A 364 7.96 -5.79 5.20
C GLY A 364 7.20 -6.06 3.89
N LEU A 365 5.85 -6.05 3.93
CA LEU A 365 5.02 -6.12 2.71
C LEU A 365 5.29 -4.93 1.78
N VAL A 366 5.29 -3.70 2.30
CA VAL A 366 5.57 -2.49 1.49
C VAL A 366 6.97 -2.52 0.87
N SER A 367 7.96 -3.05 1.59
CA SER A 367 9.33 -3.30 1.11
C SER A 367 9.34 -4.28 -0.07
N LEU A 368 8.61 -5.40 0.01
CA LEU A 368 8.51 -6.37 -1.08
C LEU A 368 7.74 -5.83 -2.28
N ALA A 369 6.65 -5.10 -2.05
CA ALA A 369 5.90 -4.40 -3.08
C ALA A 369 6.79 -3.39 -3.85
N ARG A 370 7.64 -2.62 -3.16
CA ARG A 370 8.63 -1.71 -3.78
C ARG A 370 9.59 -2.48 -4.68
N TYR A 371 10.16 -3.59 -4.21
CA TYR A 371 11.05 -4.45 -5.00
C TYR A 371 10.37 -4.99 -6.27
N CYS A 372 9.09 -5.37 -6.16
CA CYS A 372 8.31 -5.86 -7.29
C CYS A 372 7.97 -4.77 -8.33
N GLY A 373 8.03 -3.48 -7.98
CA GLY A 373 7.76 -2.35 -8.87
C GLY A 373 6.46 -1.59 -8.59
N CYS A 374 5.90 -1.69 -7.38
CA CYS A 374 4.79 -0.83 -6.95
C CYS A 374 5.25 0.61 -6.74
N TRP A 375 4.41 1.58 -7.13
CA TRP A 375 4.69 3.03 -7.02
C TRP A 375 5.89 3.55 -7.82
N GLN A 376 6.25 2.90 -8.94
CA GLN A 376 7.24 3.41 -9.91
C GLN A 376 6.93 4.85 -10.39
N SER A 377 5.67 5.22 -10.50
CA SER A 377 5.24 6.59 -10.86
C SER A 377 5.58 7.66 -9.82
N LEU A 378 5.92 7.27 -8.59
CA LEU A 378 6.32 8.17 -7.49
C LEU A 378 7.82 8.10 -7.18
N GLY A 379 8.57 7.20 -7.83
CA GLY A 379 10.02 7.01 -7.58
C GLY A 379 10.31 6.10 -6.39
N PHE A 380 9.28 5.48 -5.80
CA PHE A 380 9.39 4.69 -4.56
C PHE A 380 9.90 3.26 -4.81
N ALA A 381 9.86 2.79 -6.05
CA ALA A 381 10.33 1.48 -6.48
C ALA A 381 11.81 1.49 -6.86
N TRP A 382 12.66 2.18 -6.11
CA TRP A 382 14.11 2.26 -6.37
C TRP A 382 14.44 2.76 -7.79
N ASN A 383 13.59 3.63 -8.35
CA ASN A 383 13.64 4.06 -9.74
C ASN A 383 13.87 5.57 -9.85
N PRO A 384 14.80 6.05 -10.70
CA PRO A 384 14.99 7.49 -10.88
C PRO A 384 13.77 8.17 -11.49
N ILE A 385 13.55 9.41 -11.08
CA ILE A 385 12.56 10.34 -11.65
C ILE A 385 13.20 11.72 -11.82
N ALA A 386 12.97 12.35 -12.98
CA ALA A 386 13.41 13.71 -13.30
C ALA A 386 12.27 14.57 -13.86
N LEU A 387 12.16 15.83 -13.43
CA LEU A 387 11.24 16.83 -13.97
C LEU A 387 12.01 17.89 -14.78
N ASP A 388 11.58 18.11 -16.02
CA ASP A 388 12.20 19.03 -16.98
C ASP A 388 11.63 20.47 -16.86
N SER A 389 12.50 21.48 -16.90
CA SER A 389 12.13 22.91 -16.79
C SER A 389 11.17 23.38 -17.88
N SER A 390 11.28 22.78 -19.07
CA SER A 390 10.44 23.11 -20.23
C SER A 390 8.96 22.80 -20.00
N ILE A 391 8.64 21.77 -19.21
CA ILE A 391 7.27 21.31 -18.96
C ILE A 391 6.67 21.97 -17.72
N SER A 392 7.49 22.36 -16.74
CA SER A 392 7.04 23.05 -15.52
C SER A 392 6.32 24.39 -15.77
N LYS A 393 6.43 24.98 -16.97
CA LYS A 393 5.68 26.18 -17.37
C LYS A 393 4.27 25.90 -17.88
N ARG A 394 3.90 24.64 -18.15
CA ARG A 394 2.67 24.26 -18.87
C ARG A 394 1.60 23.56 -18.01
N SER A 395 1.96 23.08 -16.82
CA SER A 395 1.02 22.49 -15.86
C SER A 395 1.15 23.15 -14.50
N HIS A 396 0.01 23.45 -13.85
CA HIS A 396 0.04 23.87 -12.44
C HIS A 396 0.77 22.80 -11.60
N PRO A 397 1.74 23.19 -10.75
CA PRO A 397 2.49 22.22 -9.96
C PRO A 397 1.53 21.49 -9.02
N SER A 398 1.48 20.17 -9.15
CA SER A 398 0.69 19.30 -8.27
C SER A 398 1.05 19.57 -6.81
N TRP A 399 0.08 19.38 -5.90
CA TRP A 399 0.26 19.65 -4.47
C TRP A 399 1.51 18.98 -3.88
N LEU A 400 1.84 17.76 -4.33
CA LEU A 400 3.07 17.03 -3.99
C LEU A 400 4.36 17.82 -4.26
N ILE A 401 4.42 18.60 -5.34
CA ILE A 401 5.59 19.43 -5.71
C ILE A 401 5.64 20.67 -4.80
N LYS A 402 4.50 21.24 -4.44
CA LYS A 402 4.42 22.43 -3.55
C LYS A 402 4.83 22.13 -2.10
N PHE A 403 4.54 20.92 -1.61
CA PHE A 403 4.90 20.48 -0.25
C PHE A 403 6.25 19.77 -0.16
N SER A 404 6.89 19.47 -1.30
CA SER A 404 8.16 18.76 -1.34
C SER A 404 9.28 19.53 -0.64
N PRO A 405 10.20 18.88 0.11
CA PRO A 405 11.37 19.56 0.66
C PRO A 405 12.16 20.23 -0.46
N MET A 406 12.64 21.45 -0.21
CA MET A 406 12.74 22.58 -1.17
C MET A 406 13.47 22.37 -2.51
N GLN A 407 14.11 21.21 -2.76
CA GLN A 407 14.88 20.92 -3.98
C GLN A 407 14.68 19.49 -4.54
N GLY A 408 13.84 18.64 -3.94
CA GLY A 408 13.66 17.27 -4.41
C GLY A 408 12.33 16.63 -4.01
N LEU A 409 11.87 15.67 -4.82
CA LEU A 409 10.67 14.86 -4.56
C LEU A 409 10.79 14.13 -3.22
N PHE A 410 9.65 13.94 -2.54
CA PHE A 410 9.56 13.05 -1.38
C PHE A 410 10.11 11.66 -1.71
N THR A 411 10.82 11.07 -0.75
CA THR A 411 11.42 9.73 -0.82
C THR A 411 10.67 8.77 0.11
N MET A 412 10.82 7.47 -0.10
CA MET A 412 10.34 6.48 0.87
C MET A 412 11.05 6.63 2.22
N GLU A 413 12.33 6.96 2.19
CA GLU A 413 13.16 7.13 3.40
C GLU A 413 12.75 8.38 4.20
N PHE A 414 12.21 9.42 3.54
CA PHE A 414 11.51 10.53 4.21
C PHE A 414 10.23 10.08 4.89
N MET A 415 9.41 9.27 4.22
CA MET A 415 8.17 8.76 4.81
C MET A 415 8.46 7.82 6.00
N GLU A 416 9.46 6.94 5.89
CA GLU A 416 9.95 6.11 6.99
C GLU A 416 10.44 6.99 8.17
N SER A 417 11.25 8.02 7.91
CA SER A 417 11.72 8.97 8.93
C SER A 417 10.58 9.75 9.60
N PHE A 418 9.59 10.19 8.83
CA PHE A 418 8.41 10.89 9.33
C PHE A 418 7.55 10.00 10.23
N LEU A 419 7.30 8.75 9.81
CA LEU A 419 6.54 7.78 10.60
C LEU A 419 7.24 7.44 11.91
N ILE A 420 8.57 7.29 11.89
CA ILE A 420 9.38 7.07 13.10
C ILE A 420 9.27 8.27 14.05
N PHE A 421 9.43 9.50 13.54
CA PHE A 421 9.30 10.72 14.34
C PHE A 421 7.90 10.86 14.94
N PHE A 422 6.85 10.72 14.12
CA PHE A 422 5.46 10.83 14.54
C PHE A 422 5.07 9.77 15.58
N TYR A 423 5.51 8.52 15.39
CA TYR A 423 5.30 7.45 16.36
C TYR A 423 6.04 7.75 17.68
N GLY A 424 7.31 8.15 17.64
CA GLY A 424 8.04 8.54 18.85
C GLY A 424 7.36 9.67 19.61
N SER A 425 6.99 10.75 18.91
CA SER A 425 6.34 11.93 19.50
C SER A 425 4.98 11.64 20.11
N THR A 426 4.26 10.63 19.63
CA THR A 426 2.96 10.22 20.21
C THR A 426 3.12 9.16 21.30
N ASN A 427 4.02 8.19 21.14
CA ASN A 427 4.17 7.07 22.07
C ASN A 427 4.77 7.46 23.43
N VAL A 428 5.58 8.53 23.53
CA VAL A 428 6.06 9.06 24.83
C VAL A 428 4.90 9.32 25.80
N PHE A 429 3.76 9.81 25.30
CA PHE A 429 2.60 10.14 26.14
C PHE A 429 1.69 8.94 26.41
N LEU A 430 1.73 7.90 25.56
CA LEU A 430 0.86 6.72 25.70
C LEU A 430 1.39 5.74 26.75
N GLU A 431 2.70 5.63 26.92
CA GLU A 431 3.31 4.63 27.80
C GLU A 431 2.96 4.85 29.29
N HIS A 432 2.80 6.11 29.72
CA HIS A 432 2.38 6.45 31.09
C HIS A 432 0.91 6.11 31.38
N LEU A 433 0.05 6.00 30.36
CA LEU A 433 -1.38 5.68 30.52
C LEU A 433 -1.64 4.20 30.85
N ALA A 434 -0.64 3.33 30.70
CA ALA A 434 -0.79 1.90 30.89
C ALA A 434 -0.75 1.48 32.38
N ASN A 435 -0.30 2.35 33.29
CA ASN A 435 -0.03 1.98 34.68
C ASN A 435 -1.19 2.42 35.62
N PRO A 436 -1.98 1.50 36.21
CA PRO A 436 -3.24 1.85 36.90
C PRO A 436 -3.08 2.75 38.13
N GLY A 437 -1.90 2.80 38.73
CA GLY A 437 -1.58 3.65 39.89
C GLY A 437 -1.03 5.04 39.54
N GLY A 438 -0.71 5.32 38.28
CA GLY A 438 -0.06 6.57 37.86
C GLY A 438 1.40 6.76 38.32
N GLU A 439 1.97 5.79 39.05
CA GLU A 439 3.38 5.77 39.42
C GLU A 439 4.26 5.30 38.26
N TRP A 440 5.50 5.81 38.20
CA TRP A 440 6.47 5.43 37.17
C TRP A 440 7.20 4.14 37.55
N ALA A 441 6.91 3.04 36.86
CA ALA A 441 7.67 1.81 36.98
C ALA A 441 8.98 1.86 36.18
N ALA A 442 9.97 1.04 36.57
CA ALA A 442 11.22 0.90 35.81
C ALA A 442 10.97 0.44 34.35
N LYS A 443 9.93 -0.37 34.13
CA LYS A 443 9.44 -0.78 32.81
C LYS A 443 9.00 0.43 31.97
N ASP A 444 8.28 1.38 32.56
CA ASP A 444 7.77 2.55 31.84
C ASP A 444 8.91 3.47 31.43
N LEU A 445 9.91 3.66 32.31
CA LEU A 445 11.13 4.42 32.02
C LEU A 445 11.95 3.77 30.90
N GLN A 446 12.03 2.44 30.85
CA GLN A 446 12.67 1.70 29.75
C GLN A 446 11.95 1.96 28.42
N HIS A 447 10.62 1.82 28.39
CA HIS A 447 9.84 2.06 27.16
C HIS A 447 9.86 3.54 26.72
N VAL A 448 9.81 4.49 27.64
CA VAL A 448 9.95 5.93 27.32
C VAL A 448 11.34 6.26 26.78
N SER A 449 12.41 5.59 27.25
CA SER A 449 13.76 5.76 26.68
C SER A 449 13.83 5.35 25.20
N ILE A 450 13.09 4.31 24.81
CA ILE A 450 12.95 3.88 23.41
C ILE A 450 12.12 4.91 22.63
N ALA A 451 11.06 5.45 23.20
CA ALA A 451 10.27 6.50 22.54
C ALA A 451 11.10 7.78 22.29
N PHE A 452 12.01 8.16 23.19
CA PHE A 452 13.00 9.22 22.95
C PHE A 452 13.94 8.91 21.78
N MET A 453 14.41 7.67 21.66
CA MET A 453 15.21 7.22 20.51
C MET A 453 14.45 7.37 19.19
N TYR A 454 13.14 7.09 19.15
CA TYR A 454 12.32 7.29 17.96
C TYR A 454 12.14 8.77 17.61
N ILE A 455 11.95 9.66 18.60
CA ILE A 455 11.91 11.12 18.37
C ILE A 455 13.24 11.59 17.78
N GLY A 456 14.36 11.24 18.42
CA GLY A 456 15.70 11.64 17.98
C GLY A 456 16.05 11.09 16.60
N GLY A 457 15.95 9.78 16.41
CA GLY A 457 16.23 9.09 15.14
C GLY A 457 15.34 9.58 14.00
N GLY A 458 14.03 9.74 14.24
CA GLY A 458 13.10 10.28 13.25
C GLY A 458 13.41 11.73 12.86
N LEU A 459 13.68 12.60 13.83
CA LEU A 459 14.05 14.00 13.57
C LEU A 459 15.38 14.11 12.82
N CYS A 460 16.40 13.36 13.23
CA CYS A 460 17.67 13.28 12.51
C CYS A 460 17.49 12.76 11.07
N GLY A 461 16.60 11.78 10.85
CA GLY A 461 16.22 11.30 9.53
C GLY A 461 15.58 12.38 8.66
N LEU A 462 14.62 13.13 9.21
CA LEU A 462 13.95 14.24 8.50
C LEU A 462 14.94 15.36 8.12
N LEU A 463 15.83 15.76 9.03
CA LEU A 463 16.88 16.75 8.76
C LEU A 463 17.88 16.25 7.70
N THR A 464 18.21 14.95 7.74
CA THR A 464 19.08 14.30 6.75
C THR A 464 18.45 14.29 5.36
N GLU A 465 17.14 14.07 5.24
CA GLU A 465 16.43 14.17 3.95
C GLU A 465 16.41 15.57 3.34
N VAL A 466 16.38 16.61 4.18
CA VAL A 466 16.50 18.00 3.74
C VAL A 466 17.91 18.25 3.21
N GLY A 467 18.95 17.83 3.94
CA GLY A 467 20.34 17.95 3.48
C GLY A 467 20.62 17.18 2.17
N LEU A 468 20.18 15.92 2.10
CA LEU A 468 20.35 15.04 0.93
C LEU A 468 19.53 15.45 -0.30
N SER A 469 18.59 16.40 -0.19
CA SER A 469 17.79 16.88 -1.33
C SER A 469 18.66 17.43 -2.47
N SER A 470 19.70 18.20 -2.13
CA SER A 470 20.70 18.73 -3.07
C SER A 470 21.50 17.62 -3.78
N TRP A 471 21.98 16.63 -3.01
CA TRP A 471 22.70 15.46 -3.53
C TRP A 471 21.83 14.62 -4.48
N ARG A 472 20.56 14.39 -4.14
CA ARG A 472 19.62 13.66 -5.01
C ARG A 472 19.44 14.36 -6.35
N LEU A 473 19.28 15.69 -6.34
CA LEU A 473 19.17 16.48 -7.57
C LEU A 473 20.46 16.43 -8.41
N GLN A 474 21.64 16.56 -7.79
CA GLN A 474 22.92 16.43 -8.47
C GLN A 474 23.09 15.04 -9.11
N LYS A 475 22.81 13.96 -8.37
CA LYS A 475 22.92 12.59 -8.87
C LYS A 475 22.03 12.35 -10.10
N VAL A 476 20.80 12.87 -10.10
CA VAL A 476 19.90 12.81 -11.27
C VAL A 476 20.41 13.65 -12.45
N LYS A 477 20.95 14.85 -12.21
CA LYS A 477 21.53 15.68 -13.29
C LYS A 477 22.69 14.97 -14.00
N HIS A 478 23.58 14.33 -13.25
CA HIS A 478 24.66 13.53 -13.84
C HIS A 478 24.17 12.31 -14.63
N GLN A 479 23.02 11.73 -14.27
CA GLN A 479 22.44 10.57 -14.96
C GLN A 479 21.58 10.94 -16.18
N SER A 480 20.89 12.08 -16.14
CA SER A 480 19.87 12.46 -17.13
C SER A 480 20.45 13.06 -18.43
N THR A 481 21.70 13.52 -18.43
CA THR A 481 22.36 14.36 -19.48
C THR A 481 21.63 15.66 -19.85
N ALA A 482 20.40 15.87 -19.38
CA ALA A 482 19.62 17.08 -19.60
C ALA A 482 19.89 18.12 -18.50
N GLU A 483 20.67 19.16 -18.84
CA GLU A 483 20.93 20.34 -17.99
C GLU A 483 19.64 21.03 -17.52
N SER A 484 18.53 20.85 -18.24
CA SER A 484 17.20 21.41 -17.97
C SER A 484 16.45 20.80 -16.78
N THR A 485 16.99 19.79 -16.09
CA THR A 485 16.32 19.12 -14.96
C THR A 485 16.22 20.06 -13.74
N VAL A 486 15.00 20.35 -13.25
CA VAL A 486 14.77 21.25 -12.10
C VAL A 486 14.63 20.48 -10.79
N PHE A 487 13.90 19.37 -10.80
CA PHE A 487 13.64 18.53 -9.64
C PHE A 487 13.85 17.06 -10.00
N GLY A 488 14.27 16.24 -9.05
CA GLY A 488 14.42 14.81 -9.27
C GLY A 488 14.80 14.02 -8.02
N THR A 489 14.75 12.70 -8.13
CA THR A 489 15.28 11.74 -7.16
C THR A 489 15.91 10.56 -7.90
N PRO A 490 17.05 10.00 -7.45
CA PRO A 490 17.65 8.80 -8.04
C PRO A 490 16.88 7.51 -7.66
N GLY A 491 15.72 7.63 -7.02
CA GLY A 491 14.87 6.51 -6.58
C GLY A 491 15.13 6.05 -5.14
N PHE A 492 16.10 6.65 -4.45
CA PHE A 492 16.43 6.37 -3.06
C PHE A 492 17.12 7.57 -2.40
N SER A 493 17.15 7.56 -1.07
CA SER A 493 17.98 8.44 -0.25
C SER A 493 18.94 7.59 0.59
N PRO A 494 20.26 7.89 0.65
CA PRO A 494 21.22 7.18 1.51
C PRO A 494 21.11 7.65 2.97
N ASN A 495 19.90 7.64 3.52
CA ASN A 495 19.59 8.09 4.87
C ASN A 495 19.64 6.89 5.83
N PRO A 496 20.59 6.86 6.77
CA PRO A 496 20.76 5.72 7.67
C PRO A 496 19.74 5.71 8.81
N PHE A 497 19.08 6.82 9.14
CA PHE A 497 18.32 6.96 10.37
C PHE A 497 17.08 6.04 10.51
N PRO A 498 16.33 5.73 9.44
CA PRO A 498 15.33 4.67 9.49
C PRO A 498 15.90 3.31 9.89
N ALA A 499 16.97 2.88 9.22
CA ALA A 499 17.64 1.61 9.51
C ALA A 499 18.28 1.61 10.91
N PHE A 500 18.93 2.71 11.31
CA PHE A 500 19.50 2.90 12.66
C PHE A 500 18.46 2.72 13.76
N THR A 501 17.27 3.33 13.60
CA THR A 501 16.22 3.23 14.61
C THR A 501 15.71 1.79 14.72
N ILE A 502 15.41 1.13 13.59
CA ILE A 502 14.98 -0.27 13.56
C ILE A 502 16.06 -1.21 14.14
N PHE A 503 17.33 -0.97 13.83
CA PHE A 503 18.47 -1.73 14.35
C PHE A 503 18.50 -1.70 15.87
N TRP A 504 18.47 -0.50 16.47
CA TRP A 504 18.52 -0.35 17.92
C TRP A 504 17.24 -0.81 18.62
N THR A 505 16.06 -0.66 18.01
CA THR A 505 14.84 -1.29 18.53
C THR A 505 15.03 -2.81 18.66
N GLY A 506 15.58 -3.46 17.63
CA GLY A 506 15.85 -4.89 17.67
C GLY A 506 16.81 -5.30 18.80
N ILE A 507 17.94 -4.58 18.94
CA ILE A 507 18.93 -4.85 20.00
C ILE A 507 18.35 -4.61 21.40
N LEU A 508 17.76 -3.44 21.65
CA LEU A 508 17.22 -3.07 22.97
C LEU A 508 16.10 -4.00 23.42
N MET A 509 15.26 -4.47 22.48
CA MET A 509 14.16 -5.39 22.80
C MET A 509 14.63 -6.84 22.96
N SER A 510 15.71 -7.26 22.28
CA SER A 510 16.36 -8.55 22.55
C SER A 510 16.96 -8.64 23.97
N GLN A 511 17.21 -7.49 24.61
CA GLN A 511 17.73 -7.38 25.98
C GLN A 511 16.64 -7.07 27.03
N HIS A 512 15.38 -6.91 26.61
CA HIS A 512 14.29 -6.60 27.54
C HIS A 512 13.92 -7.82 28.36
N ALA A 513 13.97 -7.70 29.69
CA ALA A 513 13.62 -8.77 30.62
C ALA A 513 12.15 -9.20 30.44
N GLN A 514 11.90 -10.50 30.40
CA GLN A 514 10.56 -11.08 30.23
C GLN A 514 10.17 -11.94 31.44
N ALA A 515 8.89 -12.26 31.55
CA ALA A 515 8.36 -13.10 32.63
C ALA A 515 8.90 -14.53 32.60
N SER A 516 9.25 -15.07 31.42
CA SER A 516 9.75 -16.44 31.27
C SER A 516 10.94 -16.56 30.30
N PRO A 517 11.79 -17.58 30.45
CA PRO A 517 12.87 -17.87 29.50
C PRO A 517 12.40 -18.13 28.06
N VAL A 518 11.19 -18.69 27.88
CA VAL A 518 10.60 -18.89 26.55
C VAL A 518 10.27 -17.54 25.92
N SER A 519 9.63 -16.64 26.66
CA SER A 519 9.37 -15.27 26.20
C SER A 519 10.66 -14.51 25.88
N THR A 520 11.69 -14.58 26.73
CA THR A 520 13.00 -13.96 26.46
C THR A 520 13.61 -14.46 25.16
N ASN A 521 13.62 -15.77 24.93
CA ASN A 521 14.18 -16.33 23.69
C ASN A 521 13.39 -15.91 22.44
N ILE A 522 12.06 -15.82 22.51
CA ILE A 522 11.23 -15.31 21.41
C ILE A 522 11.51 -13.80 21.16
N HIS A 523 11.72 -13.01 22.21
CA HIS A 523 12.12 -11.61 22.10
C HIS A 523 13.51 -11.43 21.46
N VAL A 524 14.47 -12.31 21.78
CA VAL A 524 15.77 -12.35 21.10
C VAL A 524 15.61 -12.68 19.60
N GLN A 525 14.75 -13.64 19.26
CA GLN A 525 14.50 -14.02 17.85
C GLN A 525 13.99 -12.84 17.01
N TRP A 526 12.91 -12.19 17.42
CA TRP A 526 12.35 -11.09 16.63
C TRP A 526 13.24 -9.84 16.67
N GLY A 527 13.87 -9.56 17.82
CA GLY A 527 14.80 -8.45 17.97
C GLY A 527 15.97 -8.54 17.01
N TYR A 528 16.66 -9.69 16.97
CA TYR A 528 17.75 -9.92 16.02
C TYR A 528 17.29 -9.90 14.57
N MET A 529 16.09 -10.41 14.25
CA MET A 529 15.57 -10.36 12.89
C MET A 529 15.40 -8.91 12.39
N LEU A 530 14.87 -8.00 13.22
CA LEU A 530 14.79 -6.57 12.89
C LEU A 530 16.19 -5.95 12.72
N SER A 531 17.14 -6.27 13.61
CA SER A 531 18.52 -5.77 13.51
C SER A 531 19.26 -6.27 12.26
N TYR A 532 19.07 -7.54 11.86
CA TYR A 532 19.63 -8.07 10.61
C TYR A 532 19.01 -7.39 9.39
N GLY A 533 17.68 -7.21 9.36
CA GLY A 533 16.99 -6.48 8.30
C GLY A 533 17.52 -5.05 8.14
N ALA A 534 17.78 -4.35 9.24
CA ALA A 534 18.36 -3.01 9.23
C ALA A 534 19.80 -2.97 8.67
N ILE A 535 20.67 -3.89 9.07
CA ILE A 535 22.04 -4.01 8.51
C ILE A 535 21.96 -4.26 7.00
N ILE A 536 21.10 -5.16 6.56
CA ILE A 536 20.94 -5.48 5.13
C ILE A 536 20.35 -4.29 4.36
N ARG A 537 19.47 -3.47 4.96
CA ARG A 537 19.00 -2.21 4.34
C ARG A 537 20.13 -1.20 4.15
N CYS A 538 21.09 -1.12 5.06
CA CYS A 538 22.32 -0.34 4.83
C CYS A 538 23.15 -0.89 3.66
N LEU A 539 23.25 -2.23 3.50
CA LEU A 539 23.86 -2.85 2.32
C LEU A 539 23.08 -2.54 1.04
N THR A 540 21.74 -2.50 1.06
CA THR A 540 20.91 -2.03 -0.06
C THR A 540 21.31 -0.62 -0.49
N TYR A 541 21.52 0.31 0.44
CA TYR A 541 21.98 1.67 0.10
C TYR A 541 23.38 1.68 -0.53
N LEU A 542 24.31 0.86 -0.05
CA LEU A 542 25.64 0.73 -0.67
C LEU A 542 25.53 0.19 -2.10
N VAL A 543 24.74 -0.86 -2.33
CA VAL A 543 24.45 -1.38 -3.67
C VAL A 543 23.87 -0.30 -4.58
N CYS A 544 22.89 0.48 -4.10
CA CYS A 544 22.29 1.59 -4.87
C CYS A 544 23.23 2.80 -5.08
N ILE A 545 24.27 2.96 -4.24
CA ILE A 545 25.32 3.97 -4.44
C ILE A 545 26.29 3.52 -5.53
N PHE A 546 26.76 2.27 -5.48
CA PHE A 546 27.80 1.75 -6.38
C PHE A 546 27.26 1.25 -7.73
N ALA A 547 26.02 0.79 -7.81
CA ALA A 547 25.42 0.35 -9.07
C ALA A 547 25.17 1.56 -10.00
N PRO A 548 25.81 1.66 -11.18
CA PRO A 548 25.49 2.70 -12.14
C PRO A 548 24.10 2.43 -12.71
N VAL A 549 23.13 3.29 -12.41
CA VAL A 549 21.85 3.25 -13.11
C VAL A 549 22.08 3.72 -14.55
N GLN A 550 22.16 2.77 -15.48
CA GLN A 550 22.34 3.05 -16.90
C GLN A 550 21.06 3.71 -17.45
N ALA A 551 21.18 4.99 -17.80
CA ALA A 551 20.10 5.80 -18.35
C ALA A 551 19.72 5.42 -19.80
N ASP A 552 20.40 4.44 -20.41
CA ASP A 552 20.00 3.80 -21.68
C ASP A 552 18.67 3.02 -21.58
N ALA A 553 18.15 2.81 -20.37
CA ALA A 553 16.78 2.37 -20.18
C ALA A 553 15.79 3.46 -20.66
N GLN A 554 15.32 3.29 -21.91
CA GLN A 554 14.20 4.02 -22.51
C GLN A 554 13.09 4.32 -21.48
N PRO A 555 12.49 5.54 -21.48
CA PRO A 555 11.47 5.91 -20.51
C PRO A 555 10.30 4.92 -20.56
N VAL A 556 10.02 4.28 -19.42
CA VAL A 556 9.15 3.09 -19.36
C VAL A 556 7.67 3.43 -19.63
N SER A 557 7.29 4.70 -19.57
CA SER A 557 5.94 5.18 -19.85
C SER A 557 5.92 6.60 -20.40
N LYS A 558 4.90 6.91 -21.23
CA LYS A 558 4.53 8.27 -21.67
C LYS A 558 4.48 9.26 -20.50
N GLU A 559 4.76 10.52 -20.81
CA GLU A 559 4.74 11.67 -19.90
C GLU A 559 3.49 11.71 -18.99
N ILE A 560 3.65 11.27 -17.75
CA ILE A 560 2.71 11.63 -16.68
C ILE A 560 3.25 12.91 -16.05
N ILE A 561 2.65 14.06 -16.39
CA ILE A 561 2.96 15.37 -15.79
C ILE A 561 4.43 15.78 -16.02
N GLY A 562 4.99 15.51 -17.21
CA GLY A 562 6.35 15.90 -17.58
C GLY A 562 7.49 15.22 -16.81
N LEU A 563 7.17 14.20 -15.99
CA LEU A 563 8.14 13.41 -15.25
C LEU A 563 8.72 12.31 -16.15
N LYS A 564 10.03 12.32 -16.36
CA LYS A 564 10.78 11.23 -17.00
C LYS A 564 10.98 10.13 -15.94
N ILE A 565 10.41 8.95 -16.20
CA ILE A 565 10.45 7.78 -15.30
C ILE A 565 11.39 6.74 -15.89
N PHE A 566 12.45 6.41 -15.16
CA PHE A 566 13.47 5.43 -15.55
C PHE A 566 13.17 4.04 -14.96
N SER A 567 13.91 3.02 -15.41
CA SER A 567 13.77 1.66 -14.89
C SER A 567 14.12 1.56 -13.40
N SER A 568 13.44 0.65 -12.72
CA SER A 568 13.67 0.30 -11.31
C SER A 568 14.96 -0.48 -11.13
N LEU A 569 15.81 -0.05 -10.19
CA LEU A 569 16.89 -0.85 -9.68
C LEU A 569 16.29 -1.91 -8.75
N LYS A 570 16.58 -3.19 -8.95
CA LYS A 570 16.01 -4.29 -8.13
C LYS A 570 17.07 -4.93 -7.23
N PRO A 571 17.51 -4.25 -6.14
CA PRO A 571 18.55 -4.78 -5.27
C PRO A 571 18.07 -6.05 -4.58
N PHE A 572 18.75 -7.17 -4.80
CA PHE A 572 18.37 -8.47 -4.21
C PHE A 572 18.38 -8.45 -2.68
N THR A 573 19.20 -7.58 -2.08
CA THR A 573 19.27 -7.38 -0.62
C THR A 573 17.92 -6.94 -0.05
N GLU A 574 17.09 -6.22 -0.81
CA GLU A 574 15.78 -5.78 -0.33
C GLU A 574 14.81 -6.95 -0.11
N LEU A 575 14.93 -8.07 -0.86
CA LEU A 575 14.17 -9.30 -0.56
C LEU A 575 14.49 -9.84 0.83
N LEU A 576 15.76 -9.79 1.22
CA LEU A 576 16.20 -10.20 2.55
C LEU A 576 15.69 -9.22 3.62
N VAL A 577 15.73 -7.91 3.37
CA VAL A 577 15.10 -6.90 4.24
C VAL A 577 13.61 -7.16 4.43
N SER A 578 12.86 -7.40 3.34
CA SER A 578 11.43 -7.73 3.42
C SER A 578 11.21 -8.99 4.25
N SER A 579 11.97 -10.06 4.01
CA SER A 579 11.85 -11.32 4.76
C SER A 579 12.11 -11.15 6.26
N ALA A 580 13.10 -10.33 6.62
CA ALA A 580 13.48 -10.06 8.01
C ALA A 580 12.42 -9.19 8.71
N LEU A 581 11.91 -8.15 8.06
CA LEU A 581 10.83 -7.32 8.62
C LEU A 581 9.51 -8.09 8.75
N LEU A 582 9.18 -8.96 7.78
CA LEU A 582 8.01 -9.83 7.84
C LEU A 582 8.14 -10.88 8.97
N ALA A 583 9.25 -11.60 9.05
CA ALA A 583 9.47 -12.62 10.08
C ALA A 583 9.60 -12.02 11.48
N GLY A 584 10.35 -10.93 11.64
CA GLY A 584 10.47 -10.20 12.90
C GLY A 584 9.13 -9.60 13.34
N GLY A 585 8.40 -8.95 12.43
CA GLY A 585 7.07 -8.43 12.70
C GLY A 585 6.05 -9.52 13.07
N MET A 586 6.09 -10.67 12.41
CA MET A 586 5.24 -11.82 12.74
C MET A 586 5.57 -12.37 14.13
N ILE A 587 6.80 -12.78 14.40
CA ILE A 587 7.23 -13.33 15.70
C ILE A 587 6.96 -12.34 16.86
N PHE A 588 7.08 -11.03 16.61
CA PHE A 588 6.73 -10.00 17.61
C PHE A 588 5.21 -9.93 17.87
N MET A 589 4.34 -10.18 16.88
CA MET A 589 2.91 -10.38 17.15
C MET A 589 2.63 -11.71 17.88
N GLU A 590 3.46 -12.75 17.65
CA GLU A 590 3.35 -14.03 18.35
C GLU A 590 3.80 -13.95 19.82
N SER A 591 4.68 -13.01 20.20
CA SER A 591 5.34 -12.96 21.53
C SER A 591 4.49 -12.40 22.69
N THR A 592 3.16 -12.50 22.61
CA THR A 592 2.25 -12.07 23.70
C THR A 592 2.32 -13.02 24.89
N ASP A 593 2.03 -12.51 26.10
CA ASP A 593 2.03 -13.34 27.33
C ASP A 593 1.12 -14.57 27.17
N GLN A 594 -0.08 -14.38 26.60
CA GLN A 594 -1.04 -15.46 26.39
C GLN A 594 -0.60 -16.50 25.35
N CYS A 595 0.15 -16.09 24.32
CA CYS A 595 0.75 -17.02 23.37
C CYS A 595 1.89 -17.81 24.02
N VAL A 596 2.76 -17.15 24.79
CA VAL A 596 3.86 -17.82 25.50
C VAL A 596 3.31 -18.81 26.52
N GLU A 597 2.32 -18.41 27.32
CA GLU A 597 1.62 -19.31 28.25
C GLU A 597 1.08 -20.56 27.53
N ALA A 598 0.50 -20.37 26.34
CA ALA A 598 -0.06 -21.46 25.54
C ALA A 598 1.00 -22.38 24.89
N LEU A 599 2.22 -21.88 24.64
CA LEU A 599 3.37 -22.67 24.19
C LEU A 599 3.94 -23.51 25.34
N GLU A 600 4.16 -22.89 26.49
CA GLU A 600 4.71 -23.53 27.71
C GLU A 600 3.79 -24.63 28.24
N TRP A 601 2.48 -24.38 28.27
CA TRP A 601 1.45 -25.39 28.57
C TRP A 601 1.59 -26.66 27.72
N ARG A 602 2.06 -26.52 26.47
CA ARG A 602 2.17 -27.60 25.47
C ARG A 602 3.59 -28.13 25.30
N GLY A 603 4.55 -27.67 26.11
CA GLY A 603 5.97 -28.01 25.96
C GLY A 603 6.61 -27.52 24.66
N LEU A 604 5.98 -26.57 23.94
CA LEU A 604 6.48 -26.05 22.68
C LEU A 604 7.63 -25.05 22.93
N THR A 605 8.73 -25.23 22.22
CA THR A 605 9.94 -24.40 22.37
C THR A 605 9.89 -23.18 21.43
N PRO A 606 10.70 -22.13 21.68
CA PRO A 606 10.88 -21.00 20.75
C PRO A 606 11.30 -21.41 19.32
N MET A 607 11.79 -22.63 19.09
CA MET A 607 12.06 -23.12 17.74
C MET A 607 10.77 -23.25 16.91
N PHE A 608 9.63 -23.54 17.56
CA PHE A 608 8.33 -23.67 16.92
C PHE A 608 7.91 -22.35 16.27
N THR A 609 7.85 -21.25 17.04
CA THR A 609 7.47 -19.91 16.55
C THR A 609 8.35 -19.46 15.39
N LEU A 610 9.67 -19.65 15.49
CA LEU A 610 10.61 -19.29 14.43
C LEU A 610 10.37 -20.07 13.12
N ASN A 611 10.32 -21.41 13.19
CA ASN A 611 10.11 -22.27 12.01
C ASN A 611 8.77 -21.95 11.33
N VAL A 612 7.74 -21.78 12.15
CA VAL A 612 6.38 -21.48 11.74
C VAL A 612 6.28 -20.11 11.06
N SER A 613 6.79 -19.06 11.70
CA SER A 613 6.78 -17.70 11.16
C SER A 613 7.57 -17.61 9.86
N VAL A 614 8.76 -18.19 9.78
CA VAL A 614 9.58 -18.20 8.55
C VAL A 614 8.86 -18.93 7.40
N GLY A 615 8.22 -20.06 7.69
CA GLY A 615 7.46 -20.83 6.70
C GLY A 615 6.26 -20.05 6.13
N VAL A 616 5.47 -19.41 6.99
CA VAL A 616 4.32 -18.60 6.54
C VAL A 616 4.77 -17.34 5.82
N VAL A 617 5.83 -16.66 6.29
CA VAL A 617 6.40 -15.50 5.61
C VAL A 617 6.88 -15.86 4.20
N ALA A 618 7.56 -16.99 4.01
CA ALA A 618 7.97 -17.43 2.68
C ALA A 618 6.78 -17.64 1.71
N LEU A 619 5.66 -18.20 2.20
CA LEU A 619 4.43 -18.35 1.42
C LEU A 619 3.79 -17.00 1.08
N ILE A 620 3.72 -16.07 2.04
CA ILE A 620 3.18 -14.71 1.84
C ILE A 620 4.02 -13.94 0.82
N MET A 621 5.35 -13.97 0.94
CA MET A 621 6.26 -13.35 -0.02
C MET A 621 6.09 -13.93 -1.43
N GLY A 622 6.04 -15.27 -1.54
CA GLY A 622 5.82 -15.93 -2.83
C GLY A 622 4.49 -15.54 -3.47
N TRP A 623 3.41 -15.45 -2.69
CA TRP A 623 2.09 -15.04 -3.17
C TRP A 623 2.04 -13.56 -3.59
N GLU A 624 2.65 -12.65 -2.82
CA GLU A 624 2.76 -11.23 -3.19
C GLU A 624 3.55 -11.07 -4.50
N MET A 625 4.67 -11.77 -4.66
CA MET A 625 5.47 -11.76 -5.89
C MET A 625 4.69 -12.31 -7.08
N VAL A 626 3.85 -13.34 -6.90
CA VAL A 626 2.96 -13.87 -7.96
C VAL A 626 1.92 -12.82 -8.37
N LEU A 627 1.23 -12.19 -7.42
CA LEU A 627 0.22 -11.15 -7.69
C LEU A 627 0.82 -9.93 -8.41
N LEU A 628 1.98 -9.46 -7.97
CA LEU A 628 2.63 -8.29 -8.55
C LEU A 628 3.33 -8.62 -9.88
N GLY A 629 3.83 -9.84 -10.06
CA GLY A 629 4.27 -10.37 -11.35
C GLY A 629 3.13 -10.43 -12.37
N TRP A 630 1.96 -10.94 -11.96
CA TRP A 630 0.74 -10.98 -12.78
C TRP A 630 0.26 -9.57 -13.15
N ARG A 631 0.26 -8.63 -12.20
CA ARG A 631 0.02 -7.19 -12.45
C ARG A 631 0.94 -6.65 -13.55
N SER A 632 2.25 -6.87 -13.43
CA SER A 632 3.23 -6.41 -14.42
C SER A 632 3.07 -7.07 -15.79
N TRP A 633 2.60 -8.31 -15.85
CA TRP A 633 2.26 -9.00 -17.10
C TRP A 633 1.01 -8.40 -17.76
N LEU A 634 -0.07 -8.15 -17.00
CA LEU A 634 -1.28 -7.50 -17.50
C LEU A 634 -1.00 -6.12 -18.10
N LEU A 635 -0.17 -5.30 -17.43
CA LEU A 635 0.24 -3.98 -17.94
C LEU A 635 1.04 -4.04 -19.25
N LYS A 636 1.70 -5.16 -19.55
CA LYS A 636 2.40 -5.38 -20.83
C LYS A 636 1.50 -5.88 -21.96
N GLN A 637 0.30 -6.39 -21.65
CA GLN A 637 -0.67 -6.84 -22.67
C GLN A 637 -1.75 -5.80 -22.97
N GLY A 638 -1.98 -4.83 -22.06
CA GLY A 638 -2.94 -3.73 -22.26
C GLY A 638 -2.38 -2.51 -22.99
N ASN A 639 -1.07 -2.50 -23.28
CA ASN A 639 -0.36 -1.53 -24.12
C ASN A 639 -0.02 -2.16 -25.48
#